data_AF-A0AA46TWS0-F1
#
_entry.id   AF-A0AA46TWS0-F1
#
_cell.length_a   1.000
_cell.length_b   1.000
_cell.length_c   1.000
_cell.angle_alpha   90.00
_cell.angle_beta   90.00
_cell.angle_gamma   90.00
#
_symmetry.space_group_name_H-M   'P 1'
#
loop_
_entity.id
_entity.type
_entity.pdbx_description
1 polymer ?
#
loop_
_entity_poly.entity_id
_entity_poly.type
_entity_poly.pdbx_seq_one_letter_code
_entity_poly.pdbx_strand_id
1 'polypeptide(L)'
;MKKIIDLWNDTLWFKILTILVLVSVSYWFGSLAIFVGMILFIYAIVTLVRKYIFKKTTRFKARYLLLSFLAMTFIGGYGYSQTHPEEISKTRLEQQKRTEEAEAKKQAEAKKQAEAKKQAEAKKQAEAKKQAEAKKQAEAKKQAEAKKQAEVKKQAEAKKQAEAKKQAEAKKQAEAKKQAEAKKQAEAKKQAEAKKQAEAKKQAEAERQAALAQQAEAERQAALAQQAEAERQAVLAQQAEAERQAALAQQAEAEREVSTGGYSRDANGRWHRPNGQFASKKEIAAAGLVW
;
A
#
# COMPACT_ATOMS: atom_id res chain seq x y z
N MET A 1 6.56 4.11 -16.27
CA MET A 1 5.29 3.36 -16.16
C MET A 1 5.27 2.00 -16.87
N LYS A 2 6.26 1.61 -17.70
CA LYS A 2 6.32 0.25 -18.27
C LYS A 2 6.94 -0.82 -17.33
N LYS A 3 7.80 -0.44 -16.37
CA LYS A 3 8.49 -1.39 -15.48
C LYS A 3 7.68 -1.98 -14.31
N ILE A 4 6.50 -1.43 -13.98
CA ILE A 4 5.65 -1.97 -12.88
C ILE A 4 4.70 -3.07 -13.40
N ILE A 5 4.43 -3.07 -14.71
CA ILE A 5 3.57 -4.08 -15.36
C ILE A 5 4.36 -5.40 -15.52
N ASP A 6 5.67 -5.34 -15.77
CA ASP A 6 6.52 -6.55 -15.88
C ASP A 6 6.88 -7.20 -14.53
N LEU A 7 6.66 -6.51 -13.40
CA LEU A 7 6.87 -7.06 -12.04
C LEU A 7 5.77 -8.04 -11.62
N TRP A 8 4.66 -8.05 -12.36
CA TRP A 8 3.66 -9.12 -12.40
C TRP A 8 4.11 -10.19 -13.40
N ASN A 9 5.24 -10.84 -13.12
CA ASN A 9 5.66 -12.01 -13.90
C ASN A 9 4.57 -13.09 -13.72
N ASP A 10 3.76 -13.34 -14.75
CA ASP A 10 2.65 -14.29 -14.75
C ASP A 10 3.04 -15.61 -14.08
N THR A 11 4.28 -16.07 -14.29
CA THR A 11 4.76 -17.34 -13.74
C THR A 11 4.88 -17.39 -12.21
N LEU A 12 5.13 -16.29 -11.50
CA LEU A 12 5.27 -16.29 -10.03
C LEU A 12 3.92 -16.23 -9.33
N TRP A 13 3.00 -15.39 -9.83
CA TRP A 13 1.66 -15.31 -9.27
C TRP A 13 0.86 -16.60 -9.54
N PHE A 14 0.98 -17.18 -10.74
CA PHE A 14 0.41 -18.49 -11.04
C PHE A 14 0.96 -19.58 -10.11
N LYS A 15 2.28 -19.61 -9.83
CA LYS A 15 2.87 -20.59 -8.90
C LYS A 15 2.31 -20.48 -7.48
N ILE A 16 2.14 -19.25 -6.96
CA ILE A 16 1.55 -19.03 -5.63
C ILE A 16 0.10 -19.51 -5.61
N LEU A 17 -0.67 -19.20 -6.65
CA LEU A 17 -2.05 -19.64 -6.77
C LEU A 17 -2.15 -21.17 -6.85
N THR A 18 -1.29 -21.82 -7.63
CA THR A 18 -1.25 -23.30 -7.74
C THR A 18 -0.93 -23.97 -6.41
N ILE A 19 0.03 -23.44 -5.65
CA ILE A 19 0.37 -23.97 -4.32
C ILE A 19 -0.81 -23.81 -3.37
N LEU A 20 -1.50 -22.67 -3.39
CA LEU A 20 -2.64 -22.41 -2.52
C LEU A 20 -3.83 -23.33 -2.85
N VAL A 21 -4.07 -23.58 -4.14
CA VAL A 21 -5.07 -24.56 -4.61
C VAL A 21 -4.69 -25.97 -4.20
N LEU A 22 -3.43 -26.40 -4.38
CA LEU A 22 -2.96 -27.72 -3.96
C LEU A 22 -3.12 -27.96 -2.46
N VAL A 23 -2.80 -26.97 -1.63
CA VAL A 23 -2.98 -27.06 -0.18
C VAL A 23 -4.47 -27.18 0.17
N SER A 24 -5.33 -26.38 -0.45
CA SER A 24 -6.78 -26.43 -0.23
C SER A 24 -7.39 -27.78 -0.63
N VAL A 25 -6.98 -28.32 -1.79
CA VAL A 25 -7.42 -29.63 -2.29
C VAL A 25 -6.91 -30.76 -1.37
N SER A 26 -5.65 -30.72 -0.93
CA SER A 26 -5.08 -31.72 -0.02
C SER A 26 -5.82 -31.79 1.32
N TYR A 27 -6.27 -30.64 1.83
CA TYR A 27 -7.03 -30.56 3.07
C TYR A 27 -8.42 -31.21 2.92
N TRP A 28 -9.05 -31.01 1.76
CA TRP A 28 -10.35 -31.62 1.45
C TRP A 28 -10.27 -33.15 1.34
N PHE A 29 -9.26 -33.67 0.66
CA PHE A 29 -9.04 -35.12 0.53
C PHE A 29 -8.66 -35.78 1.87
N GLY A 30 -7.85 -35.12 2.71
CA GLY A 30 -7.53 -35.60 4.04
C GLY A 30 -8.77 -35.71 4.94
N SER A 31 -9.63 -34.69 4.91
CA SER A 31 -10.90 -34.71 5.64
C SER A 31 -11.81 -35.84 5.15
N LEU A 32 -11.92 -36.04 3.83
CA LEU A 32 -12.77 -37.09 3.25
C LEU A 32 -12.32 -38.50 3.67
N ALA A 33 -11.02 -38.76 3.73
CA ALA A 33 -10.47 -40.04 4.19
C ALA A 33 -10.82 -40.34 5.66
N ILE A 34 -10.78 -39.32 6.52
CA ILE A 34 -11.17 -39.44 7.93
C ILE A 34 -12.66 -39.77 8.05
N PHE A 35 -13.52 -39.11 7.25
CA PHE A 35 -14.96 -39.39 7.24
C PHE A 35 -15.27 -40.82 6.81
N VAL A 36 -14.64 -41.33 5.75
CA VAL A 36 -14.82 -42.72 5.29
C VAL A 36 -14.36 -43.71 6.36
N GLY A 37 -13.21 -43.47 6.99
CA GLY A 37 -12.71 -44.30 8.08
C GLY A 37 -13.67 -44.37 9.28
N MET A 38 -14.28 -43.24 9.65
CA MET A 38 -15.26 -43.18 10.74
C MET A 38 -16.53 -43.98 10.42
N ILE A 39 -17.02 -43.94 9.18
CA ILE A 39 -18.20 -44.71 8.75
C ILE A 39 -17.92 -46.22 8.87
N LEU A 40 -16.76 -46.68 8.40
CA LEU A 40 -16.36 -48.09 8.52
C LEU A 40 -16.20 -48.54 9.98
N PHE A 41 -15.66 -47.67 10.84
CA PHE A 41 -15.53 -47.95 12.27
C PHE A 41 -16.90 -48.11 12.96
N ILE A 42 -17.86 -47.24 12.65
CA ILE A 42 -19.24 -47.35 13.15
C ILE A 42 -19.89 -48.66 12.67
N TYR A 43 -19.71 -49.00 11.39
CA TYR A 43 -20.24 -50.24 10.82
C TYR A 43 -19.71 -51.49 11.56
N ALA A 44 -18.41 -51.53 11.89
CA ALA A 44 -17.78 -52.60 12.64
C ALA A 44 -18.36 -52.75 14.06
N ILE A 45 -18.61 -51.64 14.77
CA ILE A 45 -19.23 -51.66 16.10
C ILE A 45 -20.64 -52.25 16.04
N VAL A 46 -21.46 -51.81 15.08
CA VAL A 46 -22.85 -52.28 14.92
C VAL A 46 -22.90 -53.79 14.66
N THR A 47 -22.00 -54.29 13.81
CA THR A 47 -21.91 -55.74 13.54
C THR A 47 -21.47 -56.53 14.78
N LEU A 48 -20.55 -55.99 15.58
CA LEU A 48 -20.09 -56.61 16.83
C LEU A 48 -21.21 -56.71 17.87
N VAL A 49 -21.94 -55.62 18.08
CA VAL A 49 -23.10 -55.53 19.00
C VAL A 49 -24.18 -56.53 18.59
N ARG A 50 -24.54 -56.57 17.30
CA ARG A 50 -25.53 -57.52 16.77
C ARG A 50 -25.14 -58.98 17.01
N LYS A 51 -23.86 -59.31 16.86
CA LYS A 51 -23.33 -60.66 17.05
C LYS A 51 -23.30 -61.09 18.53
N TYR A 52 -23.07 -60.16 19.44
CA TYR A 52 -22.79 -60.49 20.85
C TYR A 52 -24.01 -60.38 21.77
N ILE A 53 -24.93 -59.45 21.53
CA ILE A 53 -26.01 -59.14 22.49
C ILE A 53 -27.26 -60.01 22.27
N PHE A 54 -27.49 -60.57 21.09
CA PHE A 54 -28.74 -61.28 20.78
C PHE A 54 -28.76 -62.80 21.09
N LYS A 55 -27.69 -63.40 21.64
CA LYS A 55 -27.55 -64.87 21.71
C LYS A 55 -28.00 -65.55 23.03
N LYS A 56 -28.62 -64.87 24.01
CA LYS A 56 -28.92 -65.55 25.29
C LYS A 56 -30.11 -64.97 26.08
N THR A 57 -31.27 -65.63 26.04
CA THR A 57 -32.43 -65.34 26.91
C THR A 57 -32.92 -66.61 27.65
N THR A 58 -33.20 -66.42 28.94
CA THR A 58 -33.22 -67.39 30.06
C THR A 58 -34.64 -67.69 30.57
N ARG A 59 -35.22 -68.85 30.25
CA ARG A 59 -36.61 -69.22 30.68
C ARG A 59 -36.77 -70.58 31.38
N PHE A 60 -35.72 -71.37 31.62
CA PHE A 60 -35.87 -72.77 32.03
C PHE A 60 -35.80 -73.10 33.54
N LYS A 61 -35.34 -72.19 34.42
CA LYS A 61 -35.02 -72.57 35.83
C LYS A 61 -36.15 -72.41 36.86
N ALA A 62 -37.20 -71.64 36.57
CA ALA A 62 -38.24 -71.31 37.55
C ALA A 62 -39.21 -72.46 37.87
N ARG A 63 -39.38 -73.44 36.97
CA ARG A 63 -40.38 -74.53 37.14
C ARG A 63 -39.91 -75.66 38.08
N TYR A 64 -38.60 -75.90 38.17
CA TYR A 64 -38.06 -76.99 38.99
C TYR A 64 -38.03 -76.67 40.49
N LEU A 65 -37.93 -75.39 40.86
CA LEU A 65 -37.93 -74.95 42.27
C LEU A 65 -39.32 -75.07 42.93
N LEU A 66 -40.40 -74.92 42.16
CA LEU A 66 -41.77 -75.06 42.68
C LEU A 66 -42.14 -76.53 42.93
N LEU A 67 -41.66 -77.45 42.09
CA LEU A 67 -41.89 -78.89 42.25
C LEU A 67 -41.18 -79.48 43.48
N SER A 68 -39.98 -78.99 43.85
CA SER A 68 -39.29 -79.50 45.04
C SER A 68 -39.95 -79.06 46.35
N PHE A 69 -40.58 -77.88 46.36
CA PHE A 69 -41.25 -77.34 47.55
C PHE A 69 -42.56 -78.07 47.87
N LEU A 70 -43.28 -78.52 46.84
CA LEU A 70 -44.56 -79.22 47.00
C LEU A 70 -44.40 -80.69 47.45
N ALA A 71 -43.27 -81.33 47.12
CA ALA A 71 -42.98 -82.69 47.57
C ALA A 71 -42.63 -82.78 49.06
N MET A 72 -42.06 -81.72 49.64
CA MET A 72 -41.56 -81.73 51.02
C MET A 72 -42.66 -81.51 52.07
N THR A 73 -43.78 -80.90 51.68
CA THR A 73 -44.93 -80.64 52.57
C THR A 73 -45.84 -81.85 52.75
N PHE A 74 -45.86 -82.80 51.80
CA PHE A 74 -46.70 -83.99 51.89
C PHE A 74 -46.13 -85.10 52.80
N ILE A 75 -44.82 -85.09 53.10
CA ILE A 75 -44.15 -86.16 53.87
C ILE A 75 -44.16 -85.88 55.38
N GLY A 76 -44.27 -84.63 55.82
CA GLY A 76 -44.13 -84.25 57.24
C GLY A 76 -45.41 -84.20 58.08
N GLY A 77 -46.57 -84.52 57.50
CA GLY A 77 -47.87 -84.18 58.09
C GLY A 77 -48.62 -85.29 58.84
N TYR A 78 -48.17 -86.55 58.84
CA TYR A 78 -48.96 -87.66 59.39
C TYR A 78 -48.18 -88.53 60.37
N GLY A 79 -48.60 -88.48 61.65
CA GLY A 79 -48.25 -89.42 62.71
C GLY A 79 -47.58 -88.72 63.90
N TYR A 80 -48.01 -88.85 65.15
CA TYR A 80 -49.03 -89.71 65.74
C TYR A 80 -49.26 -89.22 67.19
N SER A 81 -50.44 -89.50 67.71
CA SER A 81 -51.06 -88.94 68.91
C SER A 81 -50.61 -89.57 70.25
N GLN A 82 -51.09 -88.95 71.33
CA GLN A 82 -51.69 -89.56 72.55
C GLN A 82 -50.95 -89.44 73.92
N THR A 83 -51.77 -89.45 74.96
CA THR A 83 -51.74 -88.73 76.25
C THR A 83 -51.16 -89.50 77.45
N HIS A 84 -50.46 -88.82 78.40
CA HIS A 84 -50.42 -89.12 79.85
C HIS A 84 -50.06 -87.83 80.66
N PRO A 85 -50.88 -87.37 81.62
CA PRO A 85 -50.66 -86.12 82.37
C PRO A 85 -49.92 -86.38 83.69
N GLU A 86 -48.60 -86.20 83.71
CA GLU A 86 -47.77 -86.01 84.93
C GLU A 86 -46.36 -85.47 84.56
N GLU A 87 -45.95 -85.59 83.29
CA GLU A 87 -44.68 -85.04 82.75
C GLU A 87 -44.75 -83.54 82.35
N ILE A 88 -45.72 -82.75 82.82
CA ILE A 88 -45.93 -81.36 82.37
C ILE A 88 -45.00 -80.36 83.09
N SER A 89 -44.48 -80.67 84.28
CA SER A 89 -43.69 -79.70 85.07
C SER A 89 -42.24 -79.58 84.61
N LYS A 90 -41.56 -80.68 84.25
CA LYS A 90 -40.17 -80.66 83.75
C LYS A 90 -40.08 -80.22 82.29
N THR A 91 -40.96 -80.71 81.42
CA THR A 91 -41.00 -80.31 80.01
C THR A 91 -41.37 -78.84 79.82
N ARG A 92 -42.24 -78.27 80.66
CA ARG A 92 -42.60 -76.85 80.60
C ARG A 92 -41.47 -75.93 81.07
N LEU A 93 -40.65 -76.37 82.03
CA LEU A 93 -39.49 -75.62 82.53
C LEU A 93 -38.30 -75.70 81.55
N GLU A 94 -38.09 -76.85 80.90
CA GLU A 94 -37.14 -76.98 79.78
C GLU A 94 -37.61 -76.26 78.50
N GLN A 95 -38.92 -76.27 78.20
CA GLN A 95 -39.48 -75.47 77.11
C GLN A 95 -39.36 -73.97 77.41
N GLN A 96 -39.62 -73.53 78.64
CA GLN A 96 -39.43 -72.13 79.05
C GLN A 96 -37.98 -71.68 78.88
N LYS A 97 -37.00 -72.49 79.35
CA LYS A 97 -35.58 -72.22 79.11
C LYS A 97 -35.22 -72.18 77.63
N ARG A 98 -35.73 -73.13 76.81
CA ARG A 98 -35.50 -73.11 75.35
C ARG A 98 -36.15 -71.90 74.68
N THR A 99 -37.31 -71.44 75.14
CA THR A 99 -37.96 -70.24 74.61
C THR A 99 -37.23 -68.97 75.00
N GLU A 100 -36.75 -68.86 76.24
CA GLU A 100 -35.92 -67.72 76.69
C GLU A 100 -34.57 -67.70 75.95
N GLU A 101 -33.94 -68.84 75.75
CA GLU A 101 -32.68 -68.94 75.00
C GLU A 101 -32.88 -68.68 73.49
N ALA A 102 -34.03 -69.07 72.93
CA ALA A 102 -34.43 -68.74 71.56
C ALA A 102 -34.78 -67.25 71.39
N GLU A 103 -35.44 -66.63 72.37
CA GLU A 103 -35.68 -65.18 72.39
C GLU A 103 -34.38 -64.40 72.55
N ALA A 104 -33.48 -64.84 73.43
CA ALA A 104 -32.16 -64.25 73.60
C ALA A 104 -31.33 -64.34 72.31
N LYS A 105 -31.36 -65.49 71.61
CA LYS A 105 -30.76 -65.63 70.28
C LYS A 105 -31.40 -64.72 69.25
N LYS A 106 -32.74 -64.62 69.19
CA LYS A 106 -33.43 -63.70 68.29
C LYS A 106 -33.09 -62.24 68.57
N GLN A 107 -33.00 -61.84 69.83
CA GLN A 107 -32.58 -60.48 70.20
C GLN A 107 -31.12 -60.22 69.83
N ALA A 108 -30.22 -61.18 70.04
CA ALA A 108 -28.81 -61.06 69.62
C ALA A 108 -28.67 -60.95 68.09
N GLU A 109 -29.46 -61.72 67.34
CA GLU A 109 -29.48 -61.70 65.88
C GLU A 109 -30.10 -60.40 65.35
N ALA A 110 -31.16 -59.90 65.99
CA ALA A 110 -31.76 -58.60 65.70
C ALA A 110 -30.78 -57.45 65.97
N LYS A 111 -30.02 -57.51 67.08
CA LYS A 111 -28.96 -56.54 67.38
C LYS A 111 -27.85 -56.57 66.32
N LYS A 112 -27.38 -57.76 65.91
CA LYS A 112 -26.40 -57.90 64.81
C LYS A 112 -26.93 -57.36 63.48
N GLN A 113 -28.19 -57.62 63.13
CA GLN A 113 -28.80 -57.04 61.92
C GLN A 113 -28.91 -55.52 62.00
N ALA A 114 -29.28 -54.97 63.16
CA ALA A 114 -29.35 -53.52 63.35
C ALA A 114 -27.97 -52.86 63.23
N GLU A 115 -26.93 -53.48 63.77
CA GLU A 115 -25.55 -53.01 63.67
C GLU A 115 -25.01 -53.11 62.23
N ALA A 116 -25.31 -54.20 61.52
CA ALA A 116 -24.99 -54.36 60.11
C ALA A 116 -25.70 -53.32 59.22
N LYS A 117 -26.97 -53.00 59.51
CA LYS A 117 -27.71 -51.92 58.83
C LYS A 117 -27.06 -50.56 59.07
N LYS A 118 -26.68 -50.23 60.31
CA LYS A 118 -25.96 -48.99 60.64
C LYS A 118 -24.62 -48.88 59.90
N GLN A 119 -23.83 -49.96 59.84
CA GLN A 119 -22.58 -49.95 59.07
C GLN A 119 -22.81 -49.77 57.57
N ALA A 120 -23.84 -50.41 56.99
CA ALA A 120 -24.18 -50.25 55.58
C ALA A 120 -24.62 -48.81 55.26
N GLU A 121 -25.40 -48.19 56.16
CA GLU A 121 -25.85 -46.80 56.02
C GLU A 121 -24.68 -45.80 56.15
N ALA A 122 -23.77 -46.04 57.09
CA ALA A 122 -22.54 -45.27 57.24
C ALA A 122 -21.64 -45.36 55.99
N LYS A 123 -21.49 -46.55 55.40
CA LYS A 123 -20.76 -46.73 54.13
C LYS A 123 -21.40 -45.97 52.98
N LYS A 124 -22.74 -46.03 52.84
CA LYS A 124 -23.47 -45.24 51.83
C LYS A 124 -23.28 -43.73 52.00
N GLN A 125 -23.34 -43.21 53.23
CA GLN A 125 -23.07 -41.79 53.47
C GLN A 125 -21.64 -41.39 53.12
N ALA A 126 -20.65 -42.22 53.46
CA ALA A 126 -19.24 -41.95 53.10
C ALA A 126 -19.02 -41.94 51.58
N GLU A 127 -19.66 -42.87 50.86
CA GLU A 127 -19.59 -42.95 49.40
C GLU A 127 -20.29 -41.74 48.73
N ALA A 128 -21.46 -41.32 49.26
CA ALA A 128 -22.16 -40.12 48.82
C ALA A 128 -21.32 -38.85 49.03
N LYS A 129 -20.62 -38.72 50.17
CA LYS A 129 -19.70 -37.61 50.43
C LYS A 129 -18.54 -37.59 49.42
N LYS A 130 -17.92 -38.74 49.14
CA LYS A 130 -16.86 -38.85 48.11
C LYS A 130 -17.35 -38.45 46.72
N GLN A 131 -18.54 -38.88 46.31
CA GLN A 131 -19.11 -38.47 45.03
C GLN A 131 -19.39 -36.96 44.96
N ALA A 132 -19.90 -36.36 46.04
CA ALA A 132 -20.14 -34.92 46.11
C ALA A 132 -18.83 -34.12 46.01
N GLU A 133 -17.77 -34.57 46.68
CA GLU A 133 -16.44 -33.95 46.62
C GLU A 133 -15.82 -34.07 45.22
N ALA A 134 -15.94 -35.24 44.58
CA ALA A 134 -15.50 -35.46 43.21
C ALA A 134 -16.24 -34.55 42.20
N LYS A 135 -17.56 -34.36 42.37
CA LYS A 135 -18.34 -33.42 41.55
C LYS A 135 -17.86 -31.97 41.73
N LYS A 136 -17.62 -31.52 42.96
CA LYS A 136 -17.07 -30.18 43.24
C LYS A 136 -15.70 -29.98 42.59
N GLN A 137 -14.79 -30.96 42.67
CA GLN A 137 -13.49 -30.87 42.00
C GLN A 137 -13.63 -30.79 40.47
N ALA A 138 -14.53 -31.58 39.88
CA ALA A 138 -14.77 -31.55 38.43
C ALA A 138 -15.33 -30.18 37.97
N GLU A 139 -16.24 -29.59 38.74
CA GLU A 139 -16.79 -28.26 38.46
C GLU A 139 -15.73 -27.16 38.60
N ALA A 140 -14.90 -27.23 39.64
CA ALA A 140 -13.77 -26.31 39.83
C ALA A 140 -12.76 -26.39 38.67
N LYS A 141 -12.44 -27.60 38.17
CA LYS A 141 -11.60 -27.78 36.98
C LYS A 141 -12.22 -27.16 35.73
N LYS A 142 -13.52 -27.36 35.50
CA LYS A 142 -14.22 -26.72 34.36
C LYS A 142 -14.20 -25.21 34.44
N GLN A 143 -14.41 -24.61 35.62
CA GLN A 143 -14.31 -23.16 35.78
C GLN A 143 -12.88 -22.64 35.52
N ALA A 144 -11.86 -23.34 36.00
CA ALA A 144 -10.47 -22.96 35.76
C ALA A 144 -10.11 -23.02 34.26
N GLU A 145 -10.58 -24.04 33.55
CA GLU A 145 -10.39 -24.17 32.11
C GLU A 145 -11.12 -23.07 31.33
N ALA A 146 -12.36 -22.75 31.71
CA ALA A 146 -13.12 -21.65 31.12
C ALA A 146 -12.43 -20.29 31.33
N LYS A 147 -11.87 -20.02 32.52
CA LYS A 147 -11.08 -18.81 32.80
C LYS A 147 -9.84 -18.73 31.91
N LYS A 148 -9.08 -19.82 31.76
CA LYS A 148 -7.92 -19.88 30.86
C LYS A 148 -8.31 -19.61 29.41
N GLN A 149 -9.40 -20.21 28.91
CA GLN A 149 -9.86 -19.94 27.55
C GLN A 149 -10.27 -18.48 27.34
N ALA A 150 -10.93 -17.86 28.33
CA ALA A 150 -11.29 -16.45 28.27
C ALA A 150 -10.05 -15.53 28.24
N GLU A 151 -9.02 -15.85 29.02
CA GLU A 151 -7.75 -15.11 29.04
C GLU A 151 -7.01 -15.22 27.70
N VAL A 152 -6.94 -16.43 27.12
CA VAL A 152 -6.37 -16.66 25.79
C VAL A 152 -7.11 -15.87 24.72
N LYS A 153 -8.45 -15.84 24.75
CA LYS A 153 -9.26 -15.02 23.83
C LYS A 153 -8.95 -13.52 23.98
N LYS A 154 -8.87 -13.01 25.20
CA LYS A 154 -8.49 -11.60 25.47
C LYS A 154 -7.10 -11.27 24.93
N GLN A 155 -6.10 -12.13 25.14
CA GLN A 155 -4.77 -11.92 24.58
C GLN A 155 -4.77 -11.93 23.04
N ALA A 156 -5.52 -12.83 22.41
CA ALA A 156 -5.63 -12.90 20.96
C ALA A 156 -6.28 -11.63 20.38
N GLU A 157 -7.32 -11.11 21.04
CA GLU A 157 -7.98 -9.85 20.65
C GLU A 157 -7.04 -8.65 20.82
N ALA A 158 -6.30 -8.58 21.93
CA ALA A 158 -5.30 -7.55 22.16
C ALA A 158 -4.18 -7.56 21.10
N LYS A 159 -3.71 -8.75 20.71
CA LYS A 159 -2.73 -8.90 19.60
C LYS A 159 -3.30 -8.39 18.27
N LYS A 160 -4.54 -8.75 17.93
CA LYS A 160 -5.21 -8.25 16.72
C LYS A 160 -5.35 -6.73 16.72
N GLN A 161 -5.74 -6.12 17.84
CA GLN A 161 -5.81 -4.66 17.95
C GLN A 161 -4.43 -4.00 17.78
N ALA A 162 -3.38 -4.56 18.38
CA ALA A 162 -2.03 -4.04 18.25
C ALA A 162 -1.52 -4.12 16.79
N GLU A 163 -1.80 -5.22 16.10
CA GLU A 163 -1.48 -5.39 14.68
C GLU A 163 -2.25 -4.40 13.79
N ALA A 164 -3.55 -4.23 14.04
CA ALA A 164 -4.36 -3.23 13.34
C ALA A 164 -3.84 -1.80 13.54
N LYS A 165 -3.41 -1.43 14.76
CA LYS A 165 -2.77 -0.14 15.05
C LYS A 165 -1.47 0.03 14.26
N LYS A 166 -0.60 -0.98 14.23
CA LYS A 166 0.64 -0.95 13.43
C LYS A 166 0.38 -0.78 11.94
N GLN A 167 -0.62 -1.49 11.39
CA GLN A 167 -0.99 -1.33 9.98
C GLN A 167 -1.53 0.07 9.68
N ALA A 168 -2.35 0.64 10.57
CA ALA A 168 -2.85 2.00 10.42
C ALA A 168 -1.73 3.05 10.46
N GLU A 169 -0.75 2.89 11.36
CA GLU A 169 0.43 3.74 11.45
C GLU A 169 1.31 3.63 10.18
N ALA A 170 1.54 2.42 9.69
CA ALA A 170 2.28 2.19 8.45
C ALA A 170 1.58 2.85 7.23
N LYS A 171 0.24 2.78 7.15
CA LYS A 171 -0.54 3.48 6.12
C LYS A 171 -0.37 4.99 6.20
N LYS A 172 -0.46 5.58 7.40
CA LYS A 172 -0.23 7.03 7.61
C LYS A 172 1.18 7.46 7.21
N GLN A 173 2.20 6.68 7.56
CA GLN A 173 3.58 6.97 7.15
C GLN A 173 3.75 6.89 5.62
N ALA A 174 3.14 5.90 4.97
CA ALA A 174 3.19 5.78 3.51
C ALA A 174 2.50 6.96 2.81
N GLU A 175 1.36 7.40 3.33
CA GLU A 175 0.64 8.57 2.82
C GLU A 175 1.45 9.87 3.02
N ALA A 176 2.05 10.06 4.20
CA ALA A 176 2.94 11.20 4.46
C ALA A 176 4.14 11.23 3.51
N LYS A 177 4.76 10.07 3.23
CA LYS A 177 5.85 9.96 2.24
C LYS A 177 5.38 10.35 0.83
N LYS A 178 4.21 9.88 0.39
CA LYS A 178 3.63 10.26 -0.91
C LYS A 178 3.37 11.76 -1.00
N GLN A 179 2.82 12.37 0.05
CA GLN A 179 2.60 13.82 0.08
C GLN A 179 3.91 14.61 0.02
N ALA A 180 4.95 14.17 0.74
CA ALA A 180 6.27 14.80 0.69
C ALA A 180 6.91 14.70 -0.71
N GLU A 181 6.79 13.55 -1.36
CA GLU A 181 7.28 13.36 -2.73
C GLU A 181 6.52 14.24 -3.73
N ALA A 182 5.19 14.34 -3.61
CA ALA A 182 4.38 15.23 -4.43
C ALA A 182 4.77 16.71 -4.25
N LYS A 183 5.03 17.15 -3.01
CA LYS A 183 5.53 18.50 -2.73
C LYS A 183 6.89 18.76 -3.39
N LYS A 184 7.84 17.83 -3.29
CA LYS A 184 9.15 17.94 -3.96
C LYS A 184 9.02 18.02 -5.49
N GLN A 185 8.14 17.21 -6.10
CA GLN A 185 7.89 17.29 -7.54
C GLN A 185 7.28 18.63 -7.95
N ALA A 186 6.34 19.17 -7.17
CA ALA A 186 5.74 20.47 -7.45
C ALA A 186 6.77 21.61 -7.35
N GLU A 187 7.66 21.57 -6.35
CA GLU A 187 8.74 22.54 -6.20
C GLU A 187 9.75 22.46 -7.35
N ALA A 188 10.15 21.25 -7.75
CA ALA A 188 11.02 21.04 -8.91
C ALA A 188 10.41 21.59 -10.22
N LYS A 189 9.10 21.40 -10.43
CA LYS A 189 8.38 21.98 -11.58
C LYS A 189 8.41 23.51 -11.55
N LYS A 190 8.14 24.14 -10.40
CA LYS A 190 8.21 25.61 -10.26
C LYS A 190 9.62 26.14 -10.53
N GLN A 191 10.66 25.47 -10.04
CA GLN A 191 12.04 25.86 -10.31
C GLN A 191 12.38 25.75 -11.81
N ALA A 192 11.94 24.68 -12.48
CA ALA A 192 12.16 24.51 -13.91
C ALA A 192 11.44 25.59 -14.74
N GLU A 193 10.21 25.95 -14.36
CA GLU A 193 9.45 27.03 -15.00
C GLU A 193 10.13 28.40 -14.80
N ALA A 194 10.59 28.69 -13.58
CA ALA A 194 11.33 29.91 -13.29
C ALA A 194 12.63 30.02 -14.10
N LYS A 195 13.37 28.91 -14.27
CA LYS A 195 14.56 28.87 -15.13
C LYS A 195 14.22 29.17 -16.60
N LYS A 196 13.17 28.56 -17.14
CA LYS A 196 12.71 28.84 -18.51
C LYS A 196 12.31 30.30 -18.70
N GLN A 197 11.60 30.89 -17.75
CA GLN A 197 11.25 32.32 -17.82
C GLN A 197 12.49 33.22 -17.78
N ALA A 198 13.49 32.90 -16.94
CA ALA A 198 14.73 33.66 -16.88
C ALA A 198 15.54 33.56 -18.19
N GLU A 199 15.58 32.38 -18.81
CA GLU A 199 16.23 32.17 -20.10
C GLU A 199 15.52 32.94 -21.22
N ALA A 200 14.18 32.88 -21.28
CA ALA A 200 13.40 33.65 -22.23
C ALA A 200 13.61 35.17 -22.09
N LYS A 201 13.70 35.68 -20.86
CA LYS A 201 14.02 37.10 -20.60
C LYS A 201 15.41 37.48 -21.12
N LYS A 202 16.42 36.64 -20.88
CA LYS A 202 17.77 36.87 -21.40
C LYS A 202 17.82 36.87 -22.92
N GLN A 203 17.09 35.96 -23.56
CA GLN A 203 17.01 35.91 -25.02
C GLN A 203 16.34 37.18 -25.58
N ALA A 204 15.21 37.60 -24.99
CA ALA A 204 14.54 38.83 -25.42
C ALA A 204 15.42 40.09 -25.21
N GLU A 205 16.21 40.13 -24.15
CA GLU A 205 17.17 41.21 -23.92
C GLU A 205 18.29 41.21 -24.97
N ALA A 206 18.83 40.04 -25.31
CA ALA A 206 19.85 39.90 -26.35
C ALA A 206 19.32 40.30 -27.74
N GLU A 207 18.09 39.89 -28.09
CA GLU A 207 17.42 40.30 -29.33
C GLU A 207 17.23 41.82 -29.40
N ARG A 208 16.83 42.45 -28.28
CA ARG A 208 16.69 43.91 -28.20
C ARG A 208 18.02 44.63 -28.36
N GLN A 209 19.10 44.11 -27.75
CA GLN A 209 20.44 44.68 -27.91
C GLN A 209 20.93 44.55 -29.36
N ALA A 210 20.69 43.41 -30.00
CA ALA A 210 21.02 43.20 -31.41
C ALA A 210 20.27 44.16 -32.33
N ALA A 211 18.97 44.38 -32.09
CA ALA A 211 18.17 45.34 -32.85
C ALA A 211 18.68 46.78 -32.69
N LEU A 212 19.06 47.20 -31.48
CA LEU A 212 19.66 48.51 -31.23
C LEU A 212 21.02 48.67 -31.93
N ALA A 213 21.84 47.61 -31.95
CA ALA A 213 23.12 47.63 -32.66
C ALA A 213 22.92 47.78 -34.18
N GLN A 214 21.96 47.07 -34.76
CA GLN A 214 21.60 47.22 -36.18
C GLN A 214 21.08 48.61 -36.51
N GLN A 215 20.25 49.19 -35.63
CA GLN A 215 19.76 50.55 -35.81
C GLN A 215 20.92 51.56 -35.77
N ALA A 216 21.84 51.44 -34.82
CA ALA A 216 23.00 52.32 -34.72
C ALA A 216 23.94 52.18 -35.93
N GLU A 217 24.08 50.97 -36.49
CA GLU A 217 24.82 50.75 -37.73
C GLU A 217 24.15 51.42 -38.93
N ALA A 218 22.83 51.28 -39.07
CA ALA A 218 22.06 51.93 -40.12
C ALA A 218 22.15 53.46 -40.04
N GLU A 219 22.07 54.03 -38.83
CA GLU A 219 22.24 55.48 -38.61
C GLU A 219 23.65 55.95 -39.00
N ARG A 220 24.70 55.18 -38.68
CA ARG A 220 26.08 55.49 -39.12
C ARG A 220 26.22 55.45 -40.63
N GLN A 221 25.65 54.44 -41.30
CA GLN A 221 25.68 54.35 -42.76
C GLN A 221 24.93 55.52 -43.41
N ALA A 222 23.78 55.92 -42.86
CA ALA A 222 23.04 57.08 -43.34
C ALA A 222 23.83 58.39 -43.17
N ALA A 223 24.50 58.58 -42.03
CA ALA A 223 25.37 59.74 -41.80
C ALA A 223 26.54 59.79 -42.79
N LEU A 224 27.19 58.65 -43.06
CA LEU A 224 28.25 58.57 -44.07
C LEU A 224 27.73 58.88 -45.48
N ALA A 225 26.54 58.40 -45.83
CA ALA A 225 25.92 58.72 -47.12
C ALA A 225 25.63 60.21 -47.27
N GLN A 226 25.11 60.87 -46.21
CA GLN A 226 24.89 62.32 -46.20
C GLN A 226 26.19 63.10 -46.33
N GLN A 227 27.26 62.66 -45.64
CA GLN A 227 28.57 63.29 -45.78
C GLN A 227 29.10 63.17 -47.22
N ALA A 228 29.01 61.98 -47.82
CA ALA A 228 29.43 61.76 -49.20
C ALA A 228 28.62 62.61 -50.21
N GLU A 229 27.33 62.81 -49.96
CA GLU A 229 26.49 63.70 -50.76
C GLU A 229 26.90 65.17 -50.60
N ALA A 230 27.15 65.62 -49.36
CA ALA A 230 27.62 66.98 -49.09
C ALA A 230 28.98 67.25 -49.75
N GLU A 231 29.92 66.30 -49.72
CA GLU A 231 31.21 66.40 -50.41
C GLU A 231 31.03 66.49 -51.93
N ARG A 232 30.13 65.70 -52.53
CA ARG A 232 29.81 65.80 -53.96
C ARG A 232 29.24 67.17 -54.32
N GLN A 233 28.32 67.70 -53.52
CA GLN A 233 27.75 69.03 -53.73
C GLN A 233 28.81 70.13 -53.61
N ALA A 234 29.74 70.02 -52.66
CA ALA A 234 30.85 70.94 -52.51
C ALA A 234 31.79 70.94 -53.73
N VAL A 235 32.12 69.76 -54.26
CA VAL A 235 32.92 69.62 -55.49
C VAL A 235 32.21 70.27 -56.69
N LEU A 236 30.91 70.02 -56.86
CA LEU A 236 30.13 70.65 -57.93
C LEU A 236 30.08 72.18 -57.79
N ALA A 237 29.94 72.69 -56.56
CA ALA A 237 29.96 74.13 -56.30
C ALA A 237 31.33 74.75 -56.66
N GLN A 238 32.44 74.08 -56.32
CA GLN A 238 33.79 74.52 -56.70
C GLN A 238 33.99 74.52 -58.22
N GLN A 239 33.49 73.51 -58.93
CA GLN A 239 33.54 73.47 -60.39
C GLN A 239 32.76 74.63 -61.01
N ALA A 240 31.53 74.89 -60.53
CA ALA A 240 30.73 76.01 -61.00
C ALA A 240 31.38 77.36 -60.71
N GLU A 241 32.07 77.51 -59.57
CA GLU A 241 32.84 78.72 -59.26
C GLU A 241 34.04 78.88 -60.20
N ALA A 242 34.79 77.82 -60.44
CA ALA A 242 35.92 77.82 -61.38
C ALA A 242 35.46 78.19 -62.81
N GLU A 243 34.34 77.65 -63.28
CA GLU A 243 33.74 78.00 -64.56
C GLU A 243 33.32 79.47 -64.63
N ARG A 244 32.72 80.01 -63.55
CA ARG A 244 32.39 81.45 -63.47
C ARG A 244 33.63 82.32 -63.52
N GLN A 245 34.70 81.96 -62.80
CA GLN A 245 35.96 82.70 -62.83
C GLN A 245 36.61 82.64 -64.23
N ALA A 246 36.60 81.48 -64.88
CA ALA A 246 37.08 81.33 -66.25
C ALA A 246 36.27 82.18 -67.25
N ALA A 247 34.94 82.22 -67.11
CA ALA A 247 34.08 83.06 -67.94
C ALA A 247 34.34 84.55 -67.73
N LEU A 248 34.54 85.00 -66.48
CA LEU A 248 34.92 86.38 -66.17
C LEU A 248 36.30 86.74 -66.73
N ALA A 249 37.26 85.81 -66.66
CA ALA A 249 38.59 86.02 -67.26
C ALA A 249 38.50 86.17 -68.78
N GLN A 250 37.69 85.34 -69.46
CA GLN A 250 37.43 85.47 -70.90
C GLN A 250 36.76 86.81 -71.25
N GLN A 251 35.82 87.27 -70.44
CA GLN A 251 35.20 88.60 -70.65
C GLN A 251 36.22 89.72 -70.48
N ALA A 252 37.06 89.68 -69.44
CA ALA A 252 38.10 90.67 -69.23
C ALA A 252 39.17 90.66 -70.35
N GLU A 253 39.49 89.49 -70.90
CA GLU A 253 40.37 89.36 -72.07
C GLU A 253 39.71 89.94 -73.32
N ALA A 254 38.45 89.63 -73.59
CA ALA A 254 37.69 90.20 -74.70
C ALA A 254 37.57 91.73 -74.59
N GLU A 255 37.30 92.28 -73.40
CA GLU A 255 37.30 93.73 -73.16
C GLU A 255 38.67 94.37 -73.37
N ARG A 256 39.76 93.71 -72.97
CA ARG A 256 41.13 94.16 -73.26
C ARG A 256 41.43 94.17 -74.75
N GLU A 257 41.01 93.15 -75.51
CA GLU A 257 41.16 93.14 -76.97
C GLU A 257 40.39 94.28 -77.64
N VAL A 258 39.15 94.55 -77.20
CA VAL A 258 38.35 95.67 -77.69
C VAL A 258 38.99 97.02 -77.33
N SER A 259 39.44 97.20 -76.08
CA SER A 259 40.10 98.43 -75.63
C SER A 259 41.45 98.66 -76.31
N THR A 260 42.16 97.60 -76.70
CA THR A 260 43.39 97.71 -77.48
C THR A 260 43.15 97.87 -78.97
N GLY A 261 41.88 97.91 -79.43
CA GLY A 261 41.53 98.08 -80.85
C GLY A 261 42.09 96.99 -81.76
N GLY A 262 42.35 95.80 -81.21
CA GLY A 262 43.05 94.70 -81.89
C GLY A 262 44.55 94.90 -82.09
N TYR A 263 45.16 95.90 -81.43
CA TYR A 263 46.60 96.06 -81.40
C TYR A 263 47.21 95.15 -80.33
N SER A 264 48.16 94.29 -80.70
CA SER A 264 48.82 93.35 -79.79
C SER A 264 50.27 93.74 -79.52
N ARG A 265 50.76 93.53 -78.29
CA ARG A 265 52.16 93.82 -77.90
C ARG A 265 52.94 92.50 -77.83
N ASP A 266 54.05 92.41 -78.56
CA ASP A 266 54.90 91.21 -78.52
C ASP A 266 55.80 91.15 -77.28
N ALA A 267 56.49 90.02 -77.08
CA ALA A 267 57.40 89.80 -75.95
C ALA A 267 58.59 90.79 -75.90
N ASN A 268 58.89 91.48 -77.00
CA ASN A 268 59.91 92.53 -77.07
C ASN A 268 59.30 93.93 -76.84
N GLY A 269 58.02 94.02 -76.49
CA GLY A 269 57.31 95.27 -76.21
C GLY A 269 56.88 96.05 -77.43
N ARG A 270 56.95 95.51 -78.66
CA ARG A 270 56.50 96.21 -79.88
C ARG A 270 55.03 95.96 -80.14
N TRP A 271 54.32 97.01 -80.52
CA TRP A 271 52.92 96.95 -80.89
C TRP A 271 52.75 96.53 -82.36
N HIS A 272 51.78 95.65 -82.60
CA HIS A 272 51.35 95.13 -83.89
C HIS A 272 49.91 95.52 -84.13
N ARG A 273 49.56 95.78 -85.40
CA ARG A 273 48.21 96.01 -85.90
C ARG A 273 47.44 94.68 -85.98
N PRO A 274 46.10 94.73 -86.11
CA PRO A 274 45.28 93.53 -86.34
C PRO A 274 45.70 92.69 -87.56
N ASN A 275 46.34 93.30 -88.57
CA ASN A 275 46.84 92.63 -89.76
C ASN A 275 48.25 92.03 -89.61
N GLY A 276 48.83 92.03 -88.40
CA GLY A 276 50.14 91.47 -88.09
C GLY A 276 51.35 92.34 -88.44
N GLN A 277 51.16 93.58 -88.90
CA GLN A 277 52.24 94.54 -89.16
C GLN A 277 52.53 95.42 -87.94
N PHE A 278 53.74 95.97 -87.83
CA PHE A 278 54.06 96.90 -86.73
C PHE A 278 53.18 98.16 -86.74
N ALA A 279 52.69 98.54 -85.55
CA ALA A 279 51.96 99.77 -85.34
C ALA A 279 52.92 100.94 -85.11
N SER A 280 52.61 102.09 -85.71
CA SER A 280 53.43 103.30 -85.56
C SER A 280 53.12 104.04 -84.26
N LYS A 281 54.08 104.84 -83.77
CA LYS A 281 53.93 105.62 -82.52
C LYS A 281 52.70 106.54 -82.50
N LYS A 282 52.34 107.09 -83.65
CA LYS A 282 51.15 107.94 -83.80
C LYS A 282 49.85 107.14 -83.65
N GLU A 283 49.82 105.91 -84.16
CA GLU A 283 48.64 105.03 -84.09
C GLU A 283 48.40 104.53 -82.66
N ILE A 284 49.46 104.13 -81.95
CA ILE A 284 49.37 103.68 -80.55
C ILE A 284 48.93 104.82 -79.63
N ALA A 285 49.47 106.03 -79.82
CA ALA A 285 49.04 107.21 -79.07
C ALA A 285 47.58 107.59 -79.37
N ALA A 286 47.13 107.46 -80.62
CA ALA A 286 45.74 107.73 -81.00
C ALA A 286 44.76 106.68 -80.42
N ALA A 287 45.21 105.44 -80.25
CA ALA A 287 44.46 104.37 -79.59
C ALA A 287 44.49 104.48 -78.05
N GLY A 288 45.12 105.51 -77.47
CA GLY A 288 45.25 105.68 -76.02
C GLY A 288 46.15 104.64 -75.36
N LEU A 289 46.97 103.93 -76.16
CA LEU A 289 47.86 102.88 -75.71
C LEU A 289 49.21 103.47 -75.30
N VAL A 290 49.82 102.87 -74.27
CA VAL A 290 51.14 103.28 -73.80
C VAL A 290 52.20 102.71 -74.74
N TRP A 291 53.05 103.58 -75.28
CA TRP A 291 54.18 103.22 -76.13
C TRP A 291 55.22 102.39 -75.38
#